data_AF-A0A0D8MFD5-F1
#
_entry.id   AF-A0A0D8MFD5-F1
#
_cell.length_a   1.000
_cell.length_b   1.000
_cell.length_c   1.000
_cell.angle_alpha   90.00
_cell.angle_beta   90.00
_cell.angle_gamma   90.00
#
_symmetry.space_group_name_H-M   'P 1'
#
loop_
_entity.id
_entity.type
_entity.pdbx_description
1 polymer ?
#
loop_
_entity_poly.entity_id
_entity_poly.type
_entity_poly.pdbx_seq_one_letter_code
_entity_poly.pdbx_strand_id
1 'polypeptide(L)'
;MLAKAMVDNLNEQINLEFFSSNLYLQMSAWCEDKGFEGAAEFLRAHAVEEMEHMQRLFTYVSETGALPILGTIEAPKHEYASLGDVFRETYEHEQLITKKINELAHVAFTTQDYSTFNFLQWYVSEQHEEEKLFKGILDKIELVGEDGKALFFIDKDLAAMAKAESTSVMDSQA
;
A
#
# COMPACT_ATOMS: atom_id res chain seq x y z
N MET A 1 -22.90 6.88 -14.83
CA MET A 1 -21.81 7.19 -15.77
C MET A 1 -20.93 8.21 -15.10
N LEU A 2 -19.66 7.88 -14.86
CA LEU A 2 -18.72 8.76 -14.16
C LEU A 2 -18.47 10.05 -14.96
N ALA A 3 -18.28 11.16 -14.25
CA ALA A 3 -17.77 12.37 -14.87
C ALA A 3 -16.33 12.14 -15.37
N LYS A 4 -15.96 12.75 -16.50
CA LYS A 4 -14.61 12.57 -17.08
C LYS A 4 -13.49 12.83 -16.06
N ALA A 5 -13.60 13.91 -15.29
CA ALA A 5 -12.62 14.25 -14.26
C ALA A 5 -12.51 13.17 -13.17
N MET A 6 -13.61 12.48 -12.83
CA MET A 6 -13.55 11.37 -11.87
C MET A 6 -12.85 10.14 -12.48
N VAL A 7 -13.10 9.84 -13.75
CA VAL A 7 -12.40 8.76 -14.46
C VAL A 7 -10.89 9.03 -14.50
N ASP A 8 -10.50 10.28 -14.80
CA ASP A 8 -9.10 10.69 -14.83
C ASP A 8 -8.46 10.51 -13.44
N ASN A 9 -9.11 10.98 -12.37
CA ASN A 9 -8.59 10.81 -11.00
C ASN A 9 -8.51 9.34 -10.55
N LEU A 10 -9.49 8.50 -10.89
CA LEU A 10 -9.45 7.07 -10.56
C LEU A 10 -8.34 6.35 -11.33
N ASN A 11 -8.08 6.73 -12.59
CA ASN A 11 -6.96 6.20 -13.37
C ASN A 11 -5.60 6.63 -12.81
N GLU A 12 -5.48 7.84 -12.28
CA GLU A 12 -4.28 8.28 -11.55
C GLU A 12 -4.05 7.41 -10.30
N GLN A 13 -5.10 7.12 -9.53
CA GLN A 13 -4.99 6.24 -8.35
C GLN A 13 -4.64 4.80 -8.74
N ILE A 14 -5.23 4.25 -9.80
CA ILE A 14 -4.86 2.92 -10.33
C ILE A 14 -3.35 2.86 -10.61
N ASN A 15 -2.78 3.89 -11.22
CA ASN A 15 -1.35 3.93 -11.50
C ASN A 15 -0.51 4.08 -10.23
N LEU A 16 -1.00 4.84 -9.24
CA LEU A 16 -0.34 4.97 -7.95
C LEU A 16 -0.27 3.62 -7.22
N GLU A 17 -1.37 2.88 -7.10
CA GLU A 17 -1.36 1.55 -6.46
C GLU A 17 -0.46 0.56 -7.20
N PHE A 18 -0.44 0.63 -8.54
CA PHE A 18 0.47 -0.22 -9.32
C PHE A 18 1.93 0.14 -9.08
N PHE A 19 2.25 1.43 -8.96
CA PHE A 19 3.58 1.86 -8.56
C PHE A 19 3.91 1.44 -7.13
N SER A 20 2.97 1.54 -6.18
CA SER A 20 3.13 1.10 -4.77
C SER A 20 3.50 -0.39 -4.71
N SER A 21 2.76 -1.24 -5.42
CA SER A 21 3.07 -2.67 -5.55
C SER A 21 4.50 -2.90 -6.05
N ASN A 22 4.91 -2.21 -7.12
CA ASN A 22 6.27 -2.33 -7.65
C ASN A 22 7.34 -1.80 -6.68
N LEU A 23 7.05 -0.71 -5.97
CA LEU A 23 7.94 -0.14 -4.95
C LEU A 23 8.19 -1.15 -3.83
N TYR A 24 7.14 -1.74 -3.28
CA TYR A 24 7.23 -2.71 -2.19
C TYR A 24 7.89 -4.00 -2.64
N LEU A 25 7.63 -4.45 -3.87
CA LEU A 25 8.36 -5.57 -4.46
C LEU A 25 9.86 -5.27 -4.59
N GLN A 26 10.23 -4.06 -5.03
CA GLN A 26 11.63 -3.66 -5.17
C GLN A 26 12.34 -3.51 -3.81
N MET A 27 11.63 -2.98 -2.80
CA MET A 27 12.12 -2.95 -1.41
C MET A 27 12.31 -4.36 -0.86
N SER A 28 11.40 -5.29 -1.15
CA SER A 28 11.54 -6.70 -0.76
C SER A 28 12.81 -7.34 -1.35
N ALA A 29 13.14 -7.01 -2.61
CA ALA A 29 14.35 -7.48 -3.26
C ALA A 29 15.61 -6.89 -2.63
N TRP A 30 15.58 -5.62 -2.20
CA TRP A 30 16.67 -5.02 -1.45
C TRP A 30 16.85 -5.70 -0.09
N CYS A 31 15.76 -6.00 0.63
CA CYS A 31 15.82 -6.71 1.91
C CYS A 31 16.45 -8.10 1.75
N GLU A 32 16.06 -8.84 0.71
CA GLU A 32 16.62 -10.15 0.36
C GLU A 32 18.14 -10.05 0.07
N ASP A 33 18.58 -9.05 -0.71
CA ASP A 33 20.01 -8.80 -1.00
C ASP A 33 20.82 -8.51 0.26
N LYS A 34 20.22 -7.88 1.28
CA LYS A 34 20.84 -7.63 2.58
C LYS A 34 20.70 -8.76 3.60
N GLY A 35 19.99 -9.83 3.26
CA GLY A 35 19.79 -11.01 4.11
C GLY A 35 18.68 -10.85 5.17
N PHE A 36 17.76 -9.88 4.98
CA PHE A 36 16.57 -9.70 5.81
C PHE A 36 15.40 -10.47 5.18
N GLU A 37 15.42 -11.80 5.32
CA GLU A 37 14.43 -12.70 4.69
C GLU A 37 13.01 -12.44 5.20
N GLY A 38 12.84 -12.14 6.49
CA GLY A 38 11.53 -11.86 7.06
C GLY A 38 10.92 -10.54 6.58
N ALA A 39 11.74 -9.49 6.49
CA ALA A 39 11.33 -8.22 5.90
C ALA A 39 11.01 -8.37 4.40
N ALA A 40 11.78 -9.21 3.68
CA ALA A 40 11.52 -9.50 2.28
C ALA A 40 10.19 -10.26 2.09
N GLU A 41 9.90 -11.25 2.93
CA GLU A 41 8.62 -11.98 2.89
C GLU A 41 7.43 -11.03 3.16
N PHE A 42 7.55 -10.19 4.19
CA PHE A 42 6.55 -9.19 4.55
C PHE A 42 6.26 -8.21 3.41
N LEU A 43 7.27 -7.50 2.90
CA LEU A 43 7.07 -6.51 1.83
C LEU A 43 6.62 -7.14 0.52
N ARG A 44 6.92 -8.42 0.28
CA ARG A 44 6.44 -9.15 -0.89
C ARG A 44 4.97 -9.50 -0.77
N ALA A 45 4.49 -9.85 0.42
CA ALA A 45 3.07 -10.01 0.69
C ALA A 45 2.34 -8.67 0.52
N HIS A 46 2.87 -7.61 1.12
CA HIS A 46 2.32 -6.25 0.98
C HIS A 46 2.23 -5.78 -0.47
N ALA A 47 3.26 -6.08 -1.28
CA ALA A 47 3.23 -5.78 -2.72
C ALA A 47 2.09 -6.50 -3.46
N VAL A 48 1.70 -7.70 -3.02
CA VAL A 48 0.56 -8.43 -3.60
C VAL A 48 -0.76 -7.76 -3.19
N GLU A 49 -0.90 -7.37 -1.93
CA GLU A 49 -2.08 -6.64 -1.43
C GLU A 49 -2.31 -5.34 -2.21
N GLU A 50 -1.27 -4.54 -2.46
CA GLU A 50 -1.39 -3.34 -3.29
C GLU A 50 -1.80 -3.61 -4.75
N MET A 51 -1.42 -4.78 -5.28
CA MET A 51 -1.90 -5.20 -6.60
C MET A 51 -3.40 -5.49 -6.58
N GLU A 52 -3.93 -6.02 -5.47
CA GLU A 52 -5.35 -6.23 -5.27
C GLU A 52 -6.09 -4.89 -5.10
N HIS A 53 -5.49 -3.91 -4.42
CA HIS A 53 -6.00 -2.54 -4.31
C HIS A 53 -6.15 -1.92 -5.71
N MET A 54 -5.08 -1.99 -6.51
CA MET A 54 -5.10 -1.55 -7.91
C MET A 54 -6.21 -2.24 -8.71
N GLN A 55 -6.28 -3.57 -8.64
CA GLN A 55 -7.24 -4.37 -9.40
C GLN A 55 -8.69 -4.06 -9.01
N ARG A 56 -8.96 -3.78 -7.73
CA ARG A 56 -10.27 -3.38 -7.24
C ARG A 56 -10.73 -2.06 -7.87
N LEU A 57 -9.87 -1.05 -7.92
CA LEU A 57 -10.14 0.22 -8.61
C LEU A 57 -10.34 0.02 -10.12
N PHE A 58 -9.47 -0.76 -10.76
CA PHE A 58 -9.54 -1.06 -12.19
C PHE A 58 -10.88 -1.70 -12.57
N THR A 59 -11.33 -2.67 -11.76
CA THR A 59 -12.62 -3.33 -11.92
C THR A 59 -13.77 -2.34 -11.72
N TYR A 60 -13.75 -1.54 -10.64
CA TYR A 60 -14.79 -0.55 -10.38
C TYR A 60 -14.98 0.43 -11.55
N VAL A 61 -13.88 0.99 -12.07
CA VAL A 61 -13.95 1.91 -13.23
C VAL A 61 -14.62 1.22 -14.42
N SER A 62 -14.25 -0.03 -14.72
CA SER A 62 -14.85 -0.83 -15.79
C SER A 62 -16.36 -1.05 -15.58
N GLU A 63 -16.78 -1.38 -14.36
CA GLU A 63 -18.18 -1.65 -14.00
C GLU A 63 -19.08 -0.40 -14.13
N THR A 64 -18.51 0.80 -13.98
CA THR A 64 -19.26 2.04 -14.22
C THR A 64 -19.51 2.36 -15.70
N GLY A 65 -18.94 1.56 -16.61
CA GLY A 65 -18.95 1.74 -18.06
C GLY A 65 -17.87 2.69 -18.58
N ALA A 66 -16.93 3.12 -17.74
CA ALA A 66 -15.74 3.86 -18.14
C ALA A 66 -14.59 2.89 -18.49
N LEU A 67 -13.55 3.40 -19.14
CA LEU A 67 -12.37 2.62 -19.49
C LEU A 67 -11.24 2.91 -18.50
N PRO A 68 -10.80 1.93 -17.68
CA PRO A 68 -9.57 2.10 -16.93
C PRO A 68 -8.36 2.06 -17.87
N ILE A 69 -7.35 2.88 -17.58
CA ILE A 69 -6.15 3.02 -18.41
C ILE A 69 -4.92 2.88 -17.54
N LEU A 70 -4.11 1.86 -17.83
CA LEU A 70 -2.77 1.73 -17.26
C LEU A 70 -1.84 2.70 -17.97
N GLY A 71 -1.20 3.56 -17.18
CA GLY A 71 -0.22 4.53 -17.63
C GLY A 71 1.20 3.95 -17.63
N THR A 72 2.18 4.84 -17.63
CA THR A 72 3.58 4.44 -17.43
C THR A 72 3.83 4.24 -15.95
N ILE A 73 4.40 3.10 -15.59
CA ILE A 73 4.85 2.83 -14.21
C ILE A 73 6.35 3.14 -14.15
N GLU A 74 6.69 4.19 -13.41
CA GLU A 74 8.09 4.59 -13.21
C GLU A 74 8.87 3.50 -12.47
N ALA A 75 10.17 3.42 -12.74
CA ALA A 75 11.04 2.47 -12.05
C ALA A 75 11.16 2.87 -10.56
N PRO A 76 10.86 1.96 -9.61
CA PRO A 76 11.01 2.26 -8.19
C PRO A 76 12.49 2.41 -7.81
N LYS A 77 12.73 3.13 -6.72
CA LYS A 77 14.04 3.21 -6.07
C LYS A 77 14.49 1.80 -5.66
N HIS A 78 15.78 1.50 -5.80
CA HIS A 78 16.33 0.17 -5.53
C HIS A 78 17.53 0.15 -4.58
N GLU A 79 17.98 1.32 -4.10
CA GLU A 79 19.06 1.44 -3.11
C GLU A 79 18.55 2.19 -1.88
N TYR A 80 18.69 1.59 -0.71
CA TYR A 80 18.30 2.17 0.58
C TYR A 80 19.47 2.13 1.55
N ALA A 81 19.49 3.05 2.53
CA ALA A 81 20.62 3.18 3.44
C ALA A 81 20.63 2.12 4.56
N SER A 82 19.45 1.74 5.06
CA SER A 82 19.27 0.73 6.11
C SER A 82 17.89 0.10 6.04
N LEU A 83 17.66 -0.98 6.80
CA LEU A 83 16.31 -1.55 6.94
C LEU A 83 15.32 -0.54 7.54
N GLY A 84 15.78 0.29 8.48
CA GLY A 84 14.96 1.37 9.03
C GLY A 84 14.61 2.43 7.99
N ASP A 85 15.52 2.72 7.04
CA ASP A 85 15.27 3.62 5.92
C ASP A 85 14.17 3.10 4.99
N VAL A 86 14.19 1.80 4.68
CA VAL A 86 13.13 1.14 3.90
C VAL A 86 11.77 1.39 4.53
N PHE A 87 11.58 1.03 5.81
CA PHE A 87 10.28 1.17 6.47
C PHE A 87 9.85 2.62 6.71
N ARG A 88 10.80 3.56 6.86
CA ARG A 88 10.47 4.99 6.90
C ARG A 88 9.91 5.46 5.57
N GLU A 89 10.55 5.10 4.45
CA GLU A 89 10.05 5.43 3.12
C GLU A 89 8.74 4.70 2.78
N THR A 90 8.55 3.46 3.23
CA THR A 90 7.26 2.76 3.12
C THR A 90 6.16 3.51 3.86
N TYR A 91 6.40 3.91 5.11
CA TYR A 91 5.41 4.65 5.90
C TYR A 91 5.08 6.03 5.29
N GLU A 92 6.08 6.75 4.79
CA GLU A 92 5.86 8.01 4.08
C GLU A 92 5.05 7.82 2.80
N HIS A 93 5.26 6.72 2.08
CA HIS A 93 4.50 6.37 0.87
C HIS A 93 3.06 5.98 1.22
N GLU A 94 2.82 5.23 2.29
CA GLU A 94 1.46 4.94 2.78
C GLU A 94 0.69 6.21 3.14
N GLN A 95 1.35 7.18 3.81
CA GLN A 95 0.72 8.48 4.09
C GLN A 95 0.35 9.25 2.82
N LEU A 96 1.12 9.10 1.74
CA LEU A 96 0.79 9.65 0.43
C LEU A 96 -0.46 8.97 -0.15
N ILE A 97 -0.56 7.64 -0.09
CA ILE A 97 -1.73 6.88 -0.56
C ILE A 97 -2.98 7.29 0.23
N THR A 98 -2.90 7.31 1.57
CA THR A 98 -3.99 7.78 2.45
C THR A 98 -4.47 9.17 2.07
N LYS A 99 -3.54 10.10 1.82
CA LYS A 99 -3.87 11.46 1.38
C LYS A 99 -4.61 11.44 0.04
N LYS A 100 -4.16 10.64 -0.93
CA LYS A 100 -4.76 10.54 -2.26
C LYS A 100 -6.16 9.93 -2.24
N ILE A 101 -6.38 8.89 -1.42
CA ILE A 101 -7.70 8.32 -1.17
C ILE A 101 -8.65 9.37 -0.54
N ASN A 102 -8.17 10.13 0.44
CA ASN A 102 -8.97 11.20 1.05
C ASN A 102 -9.31 12.33 0.05
N GLU A 103 -8.37 12.71 -0.81
CA GLU A 103 -8.60 13.66 -1.91
C GLU A 103 -9.70 13.14 -2.87
N LEU A 104 -9.62 11.86 -3.28
CA LEU A 104 -10.63 11.21 -4.12
C LEU A 104 -12.01 11.18 -3.46
N ALA A 105 -12.08 10.79 -2.19
CA ALA A 105 -13.33 10.74 -1.43
C ALA A 105 -13.95 12.15 -1.33
N HIS A 106 -13.14 13.18 -1.09
CA HIS A 106 -13.59 14.56 -1.08
C HIS A 106 -14.14 15.00 -2.43
N VAL A 107 -13.45 14.70 -3.54
CA VAL A 107 -13.94 15.00 -4.89
C VAL A 107 -15.27 14.29 -5.14
N ALA A 108 -15.36 12.99 -4.87
CA ALA A 108 -16.59 12.22 -5.07
C ALA A 108 -17.77 12.81 -4.27
N PHE A 109 -17.54 13.16 -3.01
CA PHE A 109 -18.57 13.77 -2.17
C PHE A 109 -19.01 15.15 -2.70
N THR A 110 -18.06 16.03 -3.02
CA THR A 110 -18.37 17.40 -3.45
C THR A 110 -19.01 17.46 -4.84
N THR A 111 -18.72 16.49 -5.72
CA THR A 111 -19.41 16.32 -7.00
C THR A 111 -20.71 15.51 -6.90
N GLN A 112 -21.12 15.12 -5.68
CA GLN A 112 -22.31 14.30 -5.42
C GLN A 112 -22.28 12.93 -6.12
N ASP A 113 -21.09 12.41 -6.40
CA ASP A 113 -20.88 11.04 -6.85
C ASP A 113 -20.88 10.10 -5.64
N TYR A 114 -22.07 9.86 -5.11
CA TYR A 114 -22.24 9.03 -3.93
C TYR A 114 -21.87 7.55 -4.18
N SER A 115 -21.87 7.09 -5.43
CA SER A 115 -21.44 5.73 -5.76
C SER A 115 -19.93 5.59 -5.59
N THR A 116 -19.15 6.48 -6.20
CA THR A 116 -17.69 6.48 -6.02
C THR A 116 -17.33 6.77 -4.58
N PHE A 117 -18.01 7.71 -3.92
CA PHE A 117 -17.78 8.00 -2.50
C PHE A 117 -18.01 6.77 -1.61
N ASN A 118 -19.09 6.01 -1.86
CA ASN A 118 -19.37 4.78 -1.13
C ASN A 118 -18.33 3.68 -1.42
N PHE A 119 -17.95 3.51 -2.68
CA PHE A 119 -16.89 2.56 -3.08
C PHE A 119 -15.56 2.84 -2.36
N LEU A 120 -15.16 4.11 -2.27
CA LEU A 120 -13.91 4.54 -1.64
C LEU A 120 -13.87 4.32 -0.12
N GLN A 121 -14.99 4.01 0.54
CA GLN A 121 -15.00 3.75 1.99
C GLN A 121 -14.22 2.51 2.39
N TRP A 122 -14.07 1.54 1.47
CA TRP A 122 -13.18 0.40 1.67
C TRP A 122 -11.73 0.88 1.82
N TYR A 123 -11.22 1.67 0.88
CA TYR A 123 -9.85 2.22 0.93
C TYR A 123 -9.62 3.14 2.13
N VAL A 124 -10.62 3.94 2.51
CA VAL A 124 -10.52 4.80 3.72
C VAL A 124 -10.34 3.96 4.98
N SER A 125 -11.02 2.81 5.06
CA SER A 125 -10.87 1.87 6.18
C SER A 125 -9.54 1.11 6.09
N GLU A 126 -9.13 0.70 4.89
CA GLU A 126 -7.89 -0.05 4.66
C GLU A 126 -6.67 0.78 5.06
N GLN A 127 -6.54 2.01 4.54
CA GLN A 127 -5.44 2.90 4.87
C GLN A 127 -5.33 3.25 6.38
N HIS A 128 -6.42 3.10 7.14
CA HIS A 128 -6.34 3.23 8.60
C HIS A 128 -5.55 2.09 9.24
N GLU A 129 -5.76 0.84 8.78
CA GLU A 129 -5.01 -0.30 9.26
C GLU A 129 -3.57 -0.26 8.73
N GLU A 130 -3.36 0.16 7.48
CA GLU A 130 -2.02 0.32 6.89
C GLU A 130 -1.12 1.28 7.68
N GLU A 131 -1.60 2.51 7.94
CA GLU A 131 -0.78 3.48 8.68
C GLU A 131 -0.46 2.99 10.09
N LYS A 132 -1.39 2.27 10.73
CA LYS A 132 -1.18 1.68 12.06
C LYS A 132 -0.15 0.55 12.01
N LEU A 133 -0.21 -0.31 11.01
CA LEU A 133 0.72 -1.41 10.78
C LEU A 133 2.15 -0.90 10.63
N PHE A 134 2.38 -0.01 9.66
CA PHE A 134 3.71 0.53 9.38
C PHE A 134 4.23 1.42 10.49
N LYS A 135 3.37 2.20 11.15
CA LYS A 135 3.76 2.98 12.34
C LYS A 135 4.21 2.06 13.47
N GLY A 136 3.56 0.91 13.65
CA GLY A 136 3.93 -0.10 14.64
C GLY A 136 5.30 -0.73 14.38
N ILE A 137 5.65 -0.97 13.11
CA ILE A 137 6.98 -1.45 12.71
C ILE A 137 8.05 -0.38 13.04
N LEU A 138 7.79 0.88 12.69
CA LEU A 138 8.70 1.99 13.03
C LEU A 138 8.87 2.16 14.55
N ASP A 139 7.80 2.02 15.33
CA ASP A 139 7.89 2.06 16.80
C ASP A 139 8.75 0.92 17.36
N LYS A 140 8.70 -0.28 16.77
CA LYS A 140 9.60 -1.38 17.15
C LYS A 140 11.05 -1.05 16.83
N ILE A 141 11.33 -0.53 15.64
CA ILE A 141 12.68 -0.11 15.24
C ILE A 141 13.22 0.95 16.20
N GLU A 142 12.42 1.96 16.57
CA GLU A 142 12.82 2.98 17.54
C GLU A 142 13.05 2.39 18.94
N LEU A 143 12.21 1.42 19.35
CA LEU A 143 12.30 0.80 20.68
C LEU A 143 13.58 -0.03 20.86
N VAL A 144 13.97 -0.82 19.87
CA VAL A 144 15.12 -1.73 19.98
C VAL A 144 16.40 -1.18 19.34
N GLY A 145 16.30 -0.15 18.52
CA GLY A 145 17.38 0.44 17.75
C GLY A 145 17.68 -0.30 16.44
N GLU A 146 18.72 0.14 15.74
CA GLU A 146 19.13 -0.39 14.41
C GLU A 146 20.47 -1.16 14.46
N ASP A 147 20.89 -1.67 15.63
CA ASP A 147 22.08 -2.54 15.70
C ASP A 147 21.77 -3.95 15.17
N GLY A 148 22.80 -4.71 14.78
CA GLY A 148 22.61 -6.02 14.15
C GLY A 148 21.80 -7.03 14.97
N LYS A 149 21.83 -6.96 16.31
CA LYS A 149 20.97 -7.83 17.15
C LYS A 149 19.52 -7.37 17.11
N ALA A 150 19.29 -6.06 17.17
CA ALA A 150 17.96 -5.48 17.05
C ALA A 150 17.31 -5.84 15.71
N LEU A 151 18.03 -5.62 14.59
CA LEU A 151 17.55 -5.95 13.25
C LEU A 151 17.24 -7.44 13.06
N PHE A 152 18.03 -8.33 13.68
CA PHE A 152 17.74 -9.77 13.65
C PHE A 152 16.40 -10.14 14.32
N PHE A 153 16.04 -9.48 15.42
CA PHE A 153 14.74 -9.71 16.07
C PHE A 153 13.59 -9.07 15.31
N ILE A 154 13.80 -7.86 14.74
CA ILE A 154 12.81 -7.19 13.90
C ILE A 154 12.48 -8.05 12.68
N ASP A 155 13.50 -8.60 12.00
CA ASP A 155 13.31 -9.46 10.84
C ASP A 155 12.47 -10.70 11.17
N LYS A 156 12.69 -11.32 12.35
CA LYS A 156 11.86 -12.43 12.82
C LYS A 156 10.41 -12.05 13.09
N ASP A 157 10.17 -10.87 13.65
CA ASP A 157 8.83 -10.35 13.87
C ASP A 157 8.11 -10.11 12.54
N LEU A 158 8.80 -9.54 11.55
CA LEU A 158 8.26 -9.32 10.19
C LEU A 158 7.90 -10.65 9.50
N ALA A 159 8.75 -11.67 9.61
CA ALA A 159 8.44 -13.01 9.11
C ALA A 159 7.19 -13.64 9.77
N ALA A 160 6.92 -13.29 11.03
CA ALA A 160 5.72 -13.74 11.72
C ALA A 160 4.48 -12.94 11.28
N MET A 161 4.63 -11.64 11.03
CA MET A 161 3.57 -10.76 10.53
C MET A 161 3.12 -11.16 9.12
N ALA A 162 4.06 -11.46 8.21
CA ALA A 162 3.76 -11.91 6.85
C ALA A 162 2.88 -13.17 6.80
N LYS A 163 2.94 -14.02 7.83
CA LYS A 163 2.11 -15.22 7.95
C LYS A 163 0.72 -14.96 8.54
N ALA A 164 0.55 -13.82 9.21
CA ALA A 164 -0.71 -13.41 9.84
C ALA A 164 -1.56 -12.53 8.90
N GLU A 165 -0.94 -11.76 8.01
CA GLU A 165 -1.62 -10.92 7.00
C GLU A 165 -2.51 -11.73 6.05
N SER A 166 -2.23 -13.02 5.84
CA SER A 166 -3.15 -13.91 5.11
C SER A 166 -4.52 -14.13 5.79
N THR A 167 -4.80 -13.43 6.90
CA THR A 167 -6.06 -13.46 7.63
C THR A 167 -6.48 -12.04 8.04
N SER A 168 -6.90 -11.20 7.09
CA SER A 168 -7.51 -9.91 7.41
C SER A 168 -8.81 -10.11 8.22
N VAL A 169 -9.04 -9.25 9.22
CA VAL A 169 -10.26 -9.26 10.05
C VAL A 169 -11.50 -8.90 9.21
N MET A 170 -11.33 -8.22 8.07
CA MET A 170 -12.43 -7.84 7.17
C MET A 170 -12.89 -8.95 6.22
N ASP A 171 -12.11 -10.02 6.03
CA ASP A 171 -12.55 -11.21 5.29
C ASP A 171 -13.62 -12.02 6.03
N SER A 172 -13.90 -11.69 7.30
CA SER A 172 -14.87 -12.40 8.12
C SER A 172 -16.33 -11.95 7.96
N GLN A 173 -16.64 -11.05 7.01
CA GLN A 173 -18.02 -10.67 6.68
C GLN A 173 -18.37 -11.00 5.23
N ALA A 174 -18.54 -12.30 4.97
CA ALA A 174 -19.31 -12.83 3.86
C ALA A 174 -20.77 -13.09 4.28
#